data_AF-A0A535UWW9-F1
#
_entry.id   AF-A0A535UWW9-F1
#
_cell.length_a   1.000
_cell.length_b   1.000
_cell.length_c   1.000
_cell.angle_alpha   90.00
_cell.angle_beta   90.00
_cell.angle_gamma   90.00
#
_symmetry.space_group_name_H-M   'P 1'
#
loop_
_entity.id
_entity.type
_entity.pdbx_description
1 polymer ?
#
loop_
_entity_poly.entity_id
_entity_poly.type
_entity_poly.pdbx_seq_one_letter_code
_entity_poly.pdbx_strand_id
1 'polypeptide(L)'
;MTAADVRVPRARWLLVAAGLVVCALLLWFTRTFTFYFDEWTFITTAPDWTFRTYFEPHNEHPVMLLRLVYTILLSTAGLRSYTPYMAVLLIAHLANVVLLFELVRRRAGEAVALAAALILLLLGAGWEDLLWAFQIGWLASMAFGLGAILALERRPAIAAALIAISLSFAGTGIVFAVAAGVGLLLTPGRRRDLLWLAAPAIALAAWYVAFGRFGQHPNPQPTAANLLIDPLYTVWGLSQGLAGIIGASGWIGYPLLAAAIAAVAWSWWRHGADPLAVGIAAGLLTFFLLAGLTRAQLGWQQSAASRYVYVAALLWLVLLADAARRLPWRGTWRPALAACAFLACFSSAVVLVEYTAAKTVQMQRAQADLAALANERDDPCLDPEHNVDVLIMPGVPARAYYRAVDHYGDPAPSFPPADAADYSDAILRLLKAAC
;
A
#
# COMPACT_ATOMS: atom_id res chain seq x y z
N MET A 1 31.94 -18.60 3.84
CA MET A 1 31.05 -17.99 2.85
C MET A 1 29.63 -18.06 3.35
N THR A 2 29.09 -16.89 3.66
CA THR A 2 27.72 -16.64 4.07
C THR A 2 26.92 -16.07 2.90
N ALA A 3 25.60 -15.96 3.03
CA ALA A 3 24.76 -15.34 2.02
C ALA A 3 25.16 -13.87 1.73
N ALA A 4 25.67 -13.13 2.73
CA ALA A 4 26.18 -11.77 2.54
C ALA A 4 27.41 -11.68 1.63
N ASP A 5 28.24 -12.73 1.60
CA ASP A 5 29.47 -12.75 0.81
C ASP A 5 29.21 -12.98 -0.69
N VAL A 6 27.98 -13.38 -1.05
CA VAL A 6 27.61 -13.72 -2.41
C VAL A 6 27.45 -12.46 -3.24
N ARG A 7 28.26 -12.37 -4.30
CA ARG A 7 28.17 -11.33 -5.31
C ARG A 7 27.31 -11.80 -6.47
N VAL A 8 26.39 -10.95 -6.90
CA VAL A 8 25.53 -11.18 -8.06
C VAL A 8 25.88 -10.09 -9.07
N PRO A 9 26.68 -10.42 -10.11
CA PRO A 9 27.04 -9.45 -11.13
C PRO A 9 25.80 -8.79 -11.72
N ARG A 10 25.82 -7.46 -11.81
CA ARG A 10 24.71 -6.66 -12.39
C ARG A 10 23.37 -6.82 -11.67
N ALA A 11 23.35 -7.19 -10.38
CA ALA A 11 22.11 -7.36 -9.59
C ALA A 11 21.10 -6.22 -9.73
N ARG A 12 21.57 -4.96 -9.70
CA ARG A 12 20.71 -3.78 -9.91
C ARG A 12 19.99 -3.81 -11.25
N TRP A 13 20.71 -4.11 -12.34
CA TRP A 13 20.15 -4.15 -13.69
C TRP A 13 19.19 -5.31 -13.85
N LEU A 14 19.52 -6.48 -13.30
CA LEU A 14 18.63 -7.65 -13.30
C LEU A 14 17.31 -7.34 -12.57
N LEU A 15 17.40 -6.72 -11.38
CA LEU A 15 16.23 -6.33 -10.62
C LEU A 15 15.37 -5.30 -11.35
N VAL A 16 15.97 -4.25 -11.90
CA VAL A 16 15.23 -3.22 -12.65
C VAL A 16 14.59 -3.82 -13.90
N ALA A 17 15.30 -4.67 -14.65
CA ALA A 17 14.74 -5.34 -15.82
C ALA A 17 13.57 -6.26 -15.45
N ALA A 18 13.72 -7.08 -14.41
CA ALA A 18 12.63 -7.92 -13.90
C ALA A 18 11.43 -7.07 -13.43
N GLY A 19 11.71 -5.98 -12.72
CA GLY A 19 10.70 -5.03 -12.26
C GLY A 19 9.91 -4.40 -13.41
N LEU A 20 10.59 -3.94 -14.46
CA LEU A 20 9.96 -3.38 -15.66
C LEU A 20 9.09 -4.43 -16.38
N VAL A 21 9.57 -5.67 -16.50
CA VAL A 21 8.79 -6.76 -17.10
C VAL A 21 7.53 -7.05 -16.28
N VAL A 22 7.64 -7.19 -14.96
CA VAL A 22 6.50 -7.45 -14.08
C VAL A 22 5.51 -6.28 -14.11
N CYS A 23 5.98 -5.03 -14.04
CA CYS A 23 5.10 -3.85 -14.14
C CYS A 23 4.39 -3.78 -15.50
N ALA A 24 5.08 -4.09 -16.60
CA ALA A 24 4.47 -4.14 -17.93
C ALA A 24 3.41 -5.25 -18.04
N LEU A 25 3.66 -6.42 -17.46
CA LEU A 25 2.67 -7.51 -17.39
C LEU A 25 1.46 -7.11 -16.54
N LEU A 26 1.66 -6.49 -15.38
CA LEU A 26 0.56 -5.99 -14.54
C LEU A 26 -0.25 -4.90 -15.25
N LEU A 27 0.39 -3.97 -15.96
CA LEU A 27 -0.32 -3.00 -16.81
C LEU A 27 -1.15 -3.69 -17.89
N TRP A 28 -0.60 -4.75 -18.50
CA TRP A 28 -1.34 -5.52 -19.50
C TRP A 28 -2.53 -6.25 -18.88
N PHE A 29 -2.38 -6.88 -17.71
CA PHE A 29 -3.48 -7.56 -17.02
C PHE A 29 -4.57 -6.60 -16.54
N THR A 30 -4.19 -5.38 -16.13
CA THR A 30 -5.10 -4.36 -15.61
C THR A 30 -5.64 -3.41 -16.69
N ARG A 31 -5.37 -3.68 -17.97
CA ARG A 31 -5.80 -2.82 -19.10
C ARG A 31 -7.31 -2.66 -19.22
N THR A 32 -8.08 -3.62 -18.69
CA THR A 32 -9.55 -3.61 -18.70
C THR A 32 -10.13 -3.12 -17.38
N PHE A 33 -9.33 -2.64 -16.44
CA PHE A 33 -9.82 -2.16 -15.15
C PHE A 33 -10.43 -0.76 -15.29
N THR A 34 -11.26 -0.39 -14.33
CA THR A 34 -11.87 0.95 -14.22
C THR A 34 -11.78 1.44 -12.77
N PHE A 35 -12.28 2.64 -12.50
CA PHE A 35 -12.23 3.27 -11.17
C PHE A 35 -13.11 2.54 -10.17
N TYR A 36 -12.62 2.45 -8.94
CA TYR A 36 -13.22 1.64 -7.88
C TYR A 36 -13.16 2.35 -6.53
N PHE A 37 -14.27 2.24 -5.77
CA PHE A 37 -14.32 2.56 -4.35
C PHE A 37 -13.87 4.00 -4.03
N ASP A 38 -12.84 4.18 -3.19
CA ASP A 38 -12.34 5.49 -2.74
C ASP A 38 -11.95 6.43 -3.89
N GLU A 39 -11.61 5.88 -5.07
CA GLU A 39 -11.31 6.68 -6.26
C GLU A 39 -12.49 7.55 -6.65
N TRP A 40 -13.72 7.02 -6.54
CA TRP A 40 -14.92 7.78 -6.87
C TRP A 40 -15.18 8.93 -5.92
N THR A 41 -14.79 8.82 -4.65
CA THR A 41 -14.84 9.96 -3.73
C THR A 41 -13.92 11.08 -4.21
N PHE A 42 -12.74 10.74 -4.74
CA PHE A 42 -11.83 11.73 -5.32
C PHE A 42 -12.38 12.31 -6.62
N ILE A 43 -12.83 11.46 -7.53
CA ILE A 43 -13.32 11.85 -8.87
C ILE A 43 -14.52 12.81 -8.76
N THR A 44 -15.50 12.47 -7.92
CA THR A 44 -16.74 13.24 -7.80
C THR A 44 -16.57 14.56 -7.06
N THR A 45 -15.61 14.65 -6.14
CA THR A 45 -15.34 15.88 -5.39
C THR A 45 -14.28 16.76 -6.04
N ALA A 46 -13.46 16.22 -6.95
CA ALA A 46 -12.38 16.95 -7.61
C ALA A 46 -12.79 18.26 -8.29
N PRO A 47 -13.96 18.37 -8.96
CA PRO A 47 -14.40 19.64 -9.55
C PRO A 47 -14.56 20.78 -8.54
N ASP A 48 -14.70 20.47 -7.24
CA ASP A 48 -14.87 21.45 -6.15
C ASP A 48 -13.61 21.66 -5.32
N TRP A 49 -12.50 21.00 -5.67
CA TRP A 49 -11.28 21.08 -4.86
C TRP A 49 -10.71 22.49 -4.86
N THR A 50 -10.57 23.03 -3.65
CA THR A 50 -9.88 24.30 -3.39
C THR A 50 -8.53 24.03 -2.74
N PHE A 51 -7.71 25.08 -2.55
CA PHE A 51 -6.47 24.95 -1.79
C PHE A 51 -6.69 24.36 -0.39
N ARG A 52 -7.81 24.69 0.27
CA ARG A 52 -8.16 24.13 1.58
C ARG A 52 -8.42 22.63 1.51
N THR A 53 -9.11 22.18 0.46
CA THR A 53 -9.47 20.76 0.25
C THR A 53 -8.26 19.85 0.19
N TYR A 54 -7.11 20.35 -0.28
CA TYR A 54 -5.87 19.58 -0.28
C TYR A 54 -5.43 19.16 1.12
N PHE A 55 -5.71 19.97 2.14
CA PHE A 55 -5.38 19.67 3.53
C PHE A 55 -6.47 18.86 4.25
N GLU A 56 -7.65 18.68 3.67
CA GLU A 56 -8.69 17.87 4.32
C GLU A 56 -8.27 16.40 4.32
N PRO A 57 -8.51 15.63 5.38
CA PRO A 57 -8.18 14.22 5.37
C PRO A 57 -9.07 13.45 4.39
N HIS A 58 -8.57 12.32 3.87
CA HIS A 58 -9.43 11.27 3.34
C HIS A 58 -9.35 10.09 4.29
N ASN A 59 -10.50 9.71 4.85
CA ASN A 59 -10.56 8.90 6.06
C ASN A 59 -9.68 9.52 7.17
N GLU A 60 -8.69 8.79 7.68
CA GLU A 60 -7.73 9.27 8.69
C GLU A 60 -6.40 9.76 8.09
N HIS A 61 -6.26 9.80 6.76
CA HIS A 61 -4.97 10.03 6.12
C HIS A 61 -4.81 11.47 5.61
N PRO A 62 -3.61 12.07 5.79
CA PRO A 62 -3.18 13.17 4.93
C PRO A 62 -2.99 12.64 3.52
N VAL A 63 -3.57 13.33 2.53
CA VAL A 63 -3.58 12.90 1.13
C VAL A 63 -3.34 14.08 0.17
N MET A 64 -2.61 15.12 0.63
CA MET A 64 -2.32 16.33 -0.14
C MET A 64 -1.69 16.01 -1.50
N LEU A 65 -0.63 15.21 -1.50
CA LEU A 65 0.10 14.89 -2.72
C LEU A 65 -0.62 13.81 -3.55
N LEU A 66 -1.44 12.97 -2.92
CA LEU A 66 -2.32 12.06 -3.68
C LEU A 66 -3.38 12.86 -4.46
N ARG A 67 -4.02 13.86 -3.83
CA ARG A 67 -4.94 14.77 -4.54
C ARG A 67 -4.25 15.54 -5.66
N LEU A 68 -3.00 15.96 -5.45
CA LEU A 68 -2.21 16.59 -6.52
C LEU A 68 -2.02 15.64 -7.71
N VAL A 69 -1.62 14.40 -7.44
CA VAL A 69 -1.47 13.37 -8.48
C VAL A 69 -2.80 13.12 -9.20
N TYR A 70 -3.90 12.96 -8.48
CA TYR A 70 -5.22 12.78 -9.08
C TYR A 70 -5.66 14.00 -9.90
N THR A 71 -5.37 15.22 -9.44
CA THR A 71 -5.67 16.43 -10.21
C THR A 71 -4.93 16.42 -11.55
N ILE A 72 -3.64 16.04 -11.55
CA ILE A 72 -2.85 15.92 -12.78
C ILE A 72 -3.41 14.82 -13.68
N LEU A 73 -3.72 13.64 -13.13
CA LEU A 73 -4.21 12.51 -13.93
C LEU A 73 -5.61 12.78 -14.50
N LEU A 74 -6.52 13.35 -13.72
CA LEU A 74 -7.86 13.71 -14.17
C LEU A 74 -7.83 14.82 -15.24
N SER A 75 -6.96 15.82 -15.10
CA SER A 75 -6.84 16.90 -16.09
C SER A 75 -6.11 16.50 -17.38
N THR A 76 -5.29 15.44 -17.36
CA THR A 76 -4.50 15.01 -18.52
C THR A 76 -5.06 13.77 -19.20
N ALA A 77 -5.30 12.70 -18.44
CA ALA A 77 -5.83 11.44 -18.94
C ALA A 77 -7.37 11.37 -18.88
N GLY A 78 -7.99 12.12 -17.97
CA GLY A 78 -9.43 12.04 -17.73
C GLY A 78 -9.85 10.70 -17.13
N LEU A 79 -11.13 10.35 -17.31
CA LEU A 79 -11.69 9.05 -16.89
C LEU A 79 -11.73 8.02 -18.04
N ARG A 80 -11.41 8.40 -19.27
CA ARG A 80 -11.51 7.51 -20.44
C ARG A 80 -10.52 6.34 -20.41
N SER A 81 -9.48 6.42 -19.59
CA SER A 81 -8.50 5.34 -19.45
C SER A 81 -7.98 5.25 -18.01
N TYR A 82 -8.04 4.06 -17.45
CA TYR A 82 -7.48 3.75 -16.12
C TYR A 82 -5.97 3.45 -16.15
N THR A 83 -5.43 3.11 -17.32
CA THR A 83 -4.02 2.68 -17.48
C THR A 83 -2.99 3.70 -16.98
N PRO A 84 -3.15 5.03 -17.20
CA PRO A 84 -2.22 6.03 -16.66
C PRO A 84 -2.16 6.04 -15.13
N TYR A 85 -3.28 5.81 -14.45
CA TYR A 85 -3.36 5.74 -12.99
C TYR A 85 -2.60 4.50 -12.49
N MET A 86 -2.85 3.35 -13.09
CA MET A 86 -2.11 2.11 -12.81
C MET A 86 -0.61 2.24 -13.10
N ALA A 87 -0.22 2.97 -14.13
CA ALA A 87 1.20 3.21 -14.43
C ALA A 87 1.91 3.97 -13.32
N VAL A 88 1.27 5.02 -12.78
CA VAL A 88 1.82 5.78 -11.64
C VAL A 88 1.92 4.89 -10.39
N LEU A 89 0.91 4.06 -10.12
CA LEU A 89 0.94 3.07 -9.04
C LEU A 89 2.16 2.15 -9.16
N LEU A 90 2.34 1.54 -10.33
CA LEU A 90 3.39 0.55 -10.57
C LEU A 90 4.80 1.18 -10.60
N ILE A 91 4.93 2.45 -11.00
CA ILE A 91 6.18 3.21 -10.84
C ILE A 91 6.51 3.38 -9.35
N ALA A 92 5.52 3.74 -8.52
CA ALA A 92 5.73 3.84 -7.08
C ALA A 92 6.08 2.47 -6.46
N HIS A 93 5.45 1.39 -6.93
CA HIS A 93 5.80 0.03 -6.50
C HIS A 93 7.25 -0.33 -6.86
N LEU A 94 7.67 -0.11 -8.11
CA LEU A 94 9.04 -0.36 -8.56
C LEU A 94 10.05 0.48 -7.76
N ALA A 95 9.71 1.70 -7.40
CA ALA A 95 10.54 2.53 -6.52
C ALA A 95 10.73 1.86 -5.15
N ASN A 96 9.67 1.34 -4.52
CA ASN A 96 9.79 0.59 -3.26
C ASN A 96 10.69 -0.65 -3.40
N VAL A 97 10.54 -1.42 -4.47
CA VAL A 97 11.37 -2.60 -4.77
C VAL A 97 12.85 -2.24 -4.88
N VAL A 98 13.19 -1.20 -5.65
CA VAL A 98 14.57 -0.74 -5.84
C VAL A 98 15.15 -0.16 -4.55
N LEU A 99 14.37 0.61 -3.79
CA LEU A 99 14.82 1.21 -2.53
C LEU A 99 15.01 0.15 -1.44
N LEU A 100 14.13 -0.85 -1.36
CA LEU A 100 14.30 -2.00 -0.48
C LEU A 100 15.60 -2.75 -0.83
N PHE A 101 15.82 -3.04 -2.12
CA PHE A 101 17.06 -3.67 -2.58
C PHE A 101 18.28 -2.87 -2.15
N GLU A 102 18.29 -1.56 -2.36
CA GLU A 102 19.41 -0.70 -2.00
C GLU A 102 19.67 -0.68 -0.49
N LEU A 103 18.61 -0.67 0.32
CA LEU A 103 18.70 -0.72 1.78
C LEU A 103 19.26 -2.06 2.27
N VAL A 104 18.66 -3.15 1.80
CA VAL A 104 19.05 -4.50 2.20
C VAL A 104 20.46 -4.82 1.72
N ARG A 105 20.83 -4.44 0.49
CA ARG A 105 22.16 -4.75 -0.07
C ARG A 105 23.29 -4.13 0.75
N ARG A 106 23.11 -2.89 1.23
CA ARG A 106 24.11 -2.20 2.07
C ARG A 106 24.35 -2.93 3.41
N ARG A 107 23.40 -3.74 3.85
CA ARG A 107 23.37 -4.33 5.20
C ARG A 107 23.58 -5.85 5.21
N ALA A 108 23.08 -6.53 4.18
CA ALA A 108 22.96 -7.98 4.12
C ALA A 108 23.53 -8.62 2.83
N GLY A 109 24.11 -7.83 1.91
CA GLY A 109 24.71 -8.33 0.67
C GLY A 109 23.73 -8.46 -0.50
N GLU A 110 24.25 -8.75 -1.69
CA GLU A 110 23.49 -8.70 -2.96
C GLU A 110 22.47 -9.82 -3.11
N ALA A 111 22.81 -11.05 -2.71
CA ALA A 111 21.90 -12.19 -2.84
C ALA A 111 20.67 -12.04 -1.95
N VAL A 112 20.85 -11.65 -0.68
CA VAL A 112 19.72 -11.42 0.25
C VAL A 112 18.85 -10.26 -0.22
N ALA A 113 19.47 -9.18 -0.71
CA ALA A 113 18.74 -8.04 -1.25
C ALA A 113 17.92 -8.39 -2.48
N LEU A 114 18.48 -9.19 -3.39
CA LEU A 114 17.77 -9.63 -4.59
C LEU A 114 16.57 -10.51 -4.21
N ALA A 115 16.74 -11.45 -3.28
CA ALA A 115 15.63 -12.27 -2.80
C ALA A 115 14.51 -11.42 -2.16
N ALA A 116 14.87 -10.50 -1.25
CA ALA A 116 13.89 -9.62 -0.60
C ALA A 116 13.14 -8.73 -1.62
N ALA A 117 13.85 -8.17 -2.59
CA ALA A 117 13.26 -7.30 -3.60
C ALA A 117 12.36 -8.07 -4.58
N LEU A 118 12.74 -9.29 -4.98
CA LEU A 118 11.90 -10.13 -5.84
C LEU A 118 10.63 -10.61 -5.13
N ILE A 119 10.71 -10.93 -3.84
CA ILE A 119 9.52 -11.25 -3.03
C ILE A 119 8.57 -10.04 -2.99
N LEU A 120 9.09 -8.85 -2.70
CA LEU A 120 8.25 -7.64 -2.67
C LEU A 120 7.65 -7.33 -4.05
N LEU A 121 8.42 -7.51 -5.13
CA LEU A 121 7.98 -7.28 -6.51
C LEU A 121 6.78 -8.16 -6.90
N LEU A 122 6.73 -9.37 -6.36
CA LEU A 122 5.71 -10.37 -6.69
C LEU A 122 4.72 -10.61 -5.54
N LEU A 123 4.64 -9.69 -4.57
CA LEU A 123 3.92 -9.89 -3.31
C LEU A 123 2.39 -9.98 -3.52
N GLY A 124 1.90 -11.16 -3.89
CA GLY A 124 0.48 -11.39 -4.16
C GLY A 124 -0.43 -11.20 -2.96
N ALA A 125 0.03 -11.44 -1.74
CA ALA A 125 -0.77 -11.15 -0.55
C ALA A 125 -0.99 -9.62 -0.35
N GLY A 126 -0.13 -8.79 -0.94
CA GLY A 126 -0.25 -7.33 -1.01
C GLY A 126 -0.91 -6.81 -2.30
N TRP A 127 -1.73 -7.64 -2.98
CA TRP A 127 -2.35 -7.33 -4.27
C TRP A 127 -3.11 -5.99 -4.33
N GLU A 128 -3.74 -5.51 -3.24
CA GLU A 128 -4.45 -4.22 -3.28
C GLU A 128 -3.52 -3.09 -3.71
N ASP A 129 -2.27 -3.11 -3.24
CA ASP A 129 -1.26 -2.10 -3.59
C ASP A 129 -0.68 -2.30 -5.00
N LEU A 130 -1.00 -3.39 -5.68
CA LEU A 130 -0.51 -3.71 -7.03
C LEU A 130 -1.60 -3.58 -8.10
N LEU A 131 -2.87 -3.67 -7.71
CA LEU A 131 -4.01 -3.81 -8.62
C LEU A 131 -5.07 -2.71 -8.44
N TRP A 132 -4.85 -1.73 -7.56
CA TRP A 132 -5.78 -0.63 -7.30
C TRP A 132 -5.05 0.71 -7.24
N ALA A 133 -5.29 1.60 -8.22
CA ALA A 133 -4.53 2.83 -8.39
C ALA A 133 -4.73 3.85 -7.26
N PHE A 134 -5.77 3.72 -6.42
CA PHE A 134 -5.87 4.55 -5.22
C PHE A 134 -4.68 4.37 -4.27
N GLN A 135 -4.03 3.20 -4.30
CA GLN A 135 -2.86 2.89 -3.48
C GLN A 135 -1.58 3.62 -3.92
N ILE A 136 -1.63 4.50 -4.94
CA ILE A 136 -0.53 5.44 -5.24
C ILE A 136 -0.10 6.19 -3.98
N GLY A 137 -1.06 6.63 -3.15
CA GLY A 137 -0.76 7.34 -1.92
C GLY A 137 0.07 6.51 -0.94
N TRP A 138 -0.30 5.25 -0.78
CA TRP A 138 0.40 4.33 0.11
C TRP A 138 1.80 4.00 -0.40
N LEU A 139 1.93 3.60 -1.66
CA LEU A 139 3.20 3.23 -2.25
C LEU A 139 4.16 4.41 -2.39
N ALA A 140 3.70 5.59 -2.81
CA ALA A 140 4.54 6.77 -2.89
C ALA A 140 5.02 7.19 -1.50
N SER A 141 4.13 7.19 -0.50
CA SER A 141 4.48 7.43 0.90
C SER A 141 5.60 6.49 1.37
N MET A 142 5.48 5.19 1.10
CA MET A 142 6.50 4.21 1.47
C MET A 142 7.83 4.41 0.73
N ALA A 143 7.79 4.75 -0.56
CA ALA A 143 9.00 4.99 -1.35
C ALA A 143 9.78 6.20 -0.81
N PHE A 144 9.09 7.31 -0.53
CA PHE A 144 9.73 8.48 0.09
C PHE A 144 10.25 8.17 1.50
N GLY A 145 9.52 7.38 2.29
CA GLY A 145 9.94 6.91 3.60
C GLY A 145 11.21 6.05 3.57
N LEU A 146 11.28 5.07 2.66
CA LEU A 146 12.49 4.27 2.43
C LEU A 146 13.67 5.12 1.95
N GLY A 147 13.39 6.07 1.04
CA GLY A 147 14.37 7.07 0.61
C GLY A 147 14.92 7.88 1.79
N ALA A 148 14.06 8.26 2.74
CA ALA A 148 14.46 8.95 3.95
C ALA A 148 15.40 8.11 4.81
N ILE A 149 15.06 6.83 5.04
CA ILE A 149 15.92 5.90 5.79
C ILE A 149 17.30 5.76 5.13
N LEU A 150 17.35 5.64 3.80
CA LEU A 150 18.61 5.56 3.04
C LEU A 150 19.44 6.85 3.08
N ALA A 151 18.79 8.01 3.18
CA ALA A 151 19.43 9.31 3.28
C ALA A 151 19.86 9.66 4.71
N LEU A 152 19.20 9.09 5.72
CA LEU A 152 19.27 9.48 7.13
C LEU A 152 20.70 9.56 7.64
N GLU A 153 21.54 8.59 7.32
CA GLU A 153 22.94 8.52 7.80
C GLU A 153 23.81 9.68 7.33
N ARG A 154 23.60 10.16 6.11
CA ARG A 154 24.51 11.14 5.47
C ARG A 154 23.90 12.52 5.32
N ARG A 155 22.57 12.61 5.25
CA ARG A 155 21.84 13.83 4.88
C ARG A 155 20.54 13.91 5.68
N PRO A 156 20.59 14.17 7.00
CA PRO A 156 19.41 14.14 7.87
C PRO A 156 18.36 15.19 7.48
N ALA A 157 18.77 16.35 6.95
CA ALA A 157 17.85 17.35 6.41
C ALA A 157 17.04 16.82 5.20
N ILE A 158 17.69 16.09 4.28
CA ILE A 158 17.00 15.46 3.15
C ILE A 158 16.07 14.35 3.66
N ALA A 159 16.51 13.55 4.64
CA ALA A 159 15.65 12.54 5.24
C ALA A 159 14.38 13.14 5.87
N ALA A 160 14.51 14.26 6.59
CA ALA A 160 13.35 14.98 7.14
C ALA A 160 12.40 15.50 6.05
N ALA A 161 12.93 16.06 4.96
CA ALA A 161 12.12 16.50 3.82
C ALA A 161 11.39 15.32 3.15
N LEU A 162 12.07 14.19 2.96
CA LEU A 162 11.47 12.97 2.40
C LEU A 162 10.39 12.39 3.33
N ILE A 163 10.57 12.47 4.66
CA ILE A 163 9.52 12.10 5.63
C ILE A 163 8.32 13.04 5.52
N ALA A 164 8.52 14.35 5.36
CA ALA A 164 7.42 15.30 5.16
C ALA A 164 6.62 15.00 3.87
N ILE A 165 7.33 14.69 2.78
CA ILE A 165 6.70 14.28 1.50
C ILE A 165 5.94 12.96 1.69
N SER A 166 6.55 11.98 2.35
CA SER A 166 5.93 10.68 2.67
C SER A 166 4.61 10.86 3.42
N LEU A 167 4.61 11.64 4.50
CA LEU A 167 3.43 11.97 5.30
C LEU A 167 2.36 12.73 4.51
N SER A 168 2.74 13.49 3.49
CA SER A 168 1.81 14.26 2.65
C SER A 168 1.07 13.39 1.63
N PHE A 169 1.51 12.15 1.40
CA PHE A 169 0.82 11.18 0.56
C PHE A 169 -0.13 10.29 1.35
N ALA A 170 0.29 9.78 2.51
CA ALA A 170 -0.51 8.91 3.36
C ALA A 170 0.04 8.83 4.80
N GLY A 171 -0.82 8.44 5.75
CA GLY A 171 -0.44 8.20 7.15
C GLY A 171 0.60 7.09 7.35
N THR A 172 0.82 6.23 6.35
CA THR A 172 1.89 5.22 6.36
C THR A 172 3.29 5.82 6.53
N GLY A 173 3.49 7.10 6.21
CA GLY A 173 4.76 7.80 6.43
C GLY A 173 5.20 7.86 7.90
N ILE A 174 4.25 7.75 8.85
CA ILE A 174 4.53 7.73 10.29
C ILE A 174 5.49 6.58 10.64
N VAL A 175 5.37 5.44 9.95
CA VAL A 175 6.24 4.27 10.14
C VAL A 175 7.71 4.63 9.99
N PHE A 176 8.04 5.38 8.93
CA PHE A 176 9.41 5.77 8.62
C PHE A 176 9.89 6.92 9.51
N ALA A 177 8.99 7.82 9.92
CA ALA A 177 9.29 8.86 10.90
C ALA A 177 9.68 8.25 12.26
N VAL A 178 8.91 7.26 12.74
CA VAL A 178 9.22 6.52 13.97
C VAL A 178 10.51 5.72 13.80
N ALA A 179 10.69 5.03 12.69
CA ALA A 179 11.91 4.25 12.46
C ALA A 179 13.17 5.13 12.46
N ALA A 180 13.12 6.29 11.80
CA ALA A 180 14.20 7.27 11.83
C ALA A 180 14.42 7.83 13.25
N GLY A 181 13.34 8.22 13.94
CA GLY A 181 13.41 8.79 15.29
C GLY A 181 14.01 7.83 16.31
N VAL A 182 13.51 6.60 16.38
CA VAL A 182 14.03 5.56 17.28
C VAL A 182 15.47 5.21 16.93
N GLY A 183 15.79 5.05 15.63
CA GLY A 183 17.16 4.78 15.20
C GLY A 183 18.16 5.87 15.61
N LEU A 184 17.78 7.15 15.49
CA LEU A 184 18.60 8.28 15.93
C LEU A 184 18.70 8.38 17.45
N LEU A 185 17.61 8.15 18.20
CA LEU A 185 17.59 8.14 19.67
C LEU A 185 18.57 7.10 20.23
N LEU A 186 18.58 5.91 19.63
CA LEU A 186 19.43 4.78 20.02
C LEU A 186 20.87 4.90 19.51
N THR A 187 21.19 5.94 18.72
CA THR A 187 22.55 6.20 18.24
C THR A 187 23.14 7.41 18.97
N PRO A 188 23.97 7.23 20.03
CA PRO A 188 24.37 8.32 20.93
C PRO A 188 24.99 9.54 20.22
N GLY A 189 25.85 9.32 19.23
CA GLY A 189 26.51 10.40 18.47
C GLY A 189 25.59 11.17 17.52
N ARG A 190 24.35 10.73 17.33
CA ARG A 190 23.41 11.24 16.32
C ARG A 190 22.09 11.75 16.89
N ARG A 191 21.93 11.77 18.21
CA ARG A 191 20.70 12.26 18.85
C ARG A 191 20.35 13.71 18.49
N ARG A 192 21.35 14.54 18.17
CA ARG A 192 21.12 15.92 17.69
C ARG A 192 20.40 15.96 16.35
N ASP A 193 20.53 14.92 15.52
CA ASP A 193 19.85 14.85 14.22
C ASP A 193 18.32 14.71 14.38
N LEU A 194 17.81 14.36 15.57
CA LEU A 194 16.38 14.35 15.87
C LEU A 194 15.72 15.71 15.67
N LEU A 195 16.48 16.80 15.82
CA LEU A 195 15.98 18.15 15.58
C LEU A 195 15.50 18.34 14.14
N TRP A 196 16.08 17.61 13.16
CA TRP A 196 15.59 17.63 11.79
C TRP A 196 14.18 17.03 11.66
N LEU A 197 13.83 16.06 12.51
CA LEU A 197 12.50 15.45 12.53
C LEU A 197 11.45 16.32 13.23
N ALA A 198 11.86 17.36 13.96
CA ALA A 198 10.93 18.28 14.59
C ALA A 198 10.07 19.01 13.55
N ALA A 199 10.64 19.41 12.41
CA ALA A 199 9.90 20.09 11.35
C ALA A 199 8.73 19.25 10.78
N PRO A 200 8.95 18.01 10.26
CA PRO A 200 7.83 17.18 9.81
C PRO A 200 6.87 16.79 10.94
N ALA A 201 7.34 16.61 12.18
CA ALA A 201 6.48 16.31 13.32
C ALA A 201 5.54 17.49 13.67
N ILE A 202 6.07 18.71 13.71
CA ILE A 202 5.29 19.93 13.95
C ILE A 202 4.29 20.14 12.80
N ALA A 203 4.71 19.94 11.55
CA ALA A 203 3.83 20.07 10.40
C ALA A 203 2.67 19.06 10.45
N LEU A 204 2.95 17.80 10.79
CA LEU A 204 1.92 16.77 10.96
C LEU A 204 0.98 17.09 12.12
N ALA A 205 1.51 17.54 13.25
CA ALA A 205 0.70 17.92 14.41
C ALA A 205 -0.20 19.12 14.09
N ALA A 206 0.33 20.15 13.43
CA ALA A 206 -0.44 21.30 12.98
C ALA A 206 -1.54 20.90 12.00
N TRP A 207 -1.23 20.03 11.03
CA TRP A 207 -2.21 19.47 10.12
C TRP A 207 -3.30 18.68 10.85
N TYR A 208 -2.93 17.83 11.81
CA TYR A 208 -3.89 17.02 12.57
C TYR A 208 -4.85 17.89 13.37
N VAL A 209 -4.33 18.90 14.07
CA VAL A 209 -5.16 19.84 14.85
C VAL A 209 -6.07 20.67 13.96
N ALA A 210 -5.59 21.14 12.81
CA ALA A 210 -6.37 22.00 11.92
C ALA A 210 -7.37 21.22 11.05
N PHE A 211 -7.01 20.02 10.61
CA PHE A 211 -7.76 19.25 9.60
C PHE A 211 -7.94 17.78 9.99
N GLY A 212 -6.85 17.07 10.33
CA GLY A 212 -6.85 15.61 10.44
C GLY A 212 -7.80 15.05 11.50
N ARG A 213 -8.03 15.75 12.61
CA ARG A 213 -8.98 15.34 13.67
C ARG A 213 -10.45 15.30 13.21
N PHE A 214 -10.76 15.87 12.06
CA PHE A 214 -12.09 15.84 11.44
C PHE A 214 -12.22 14.74 10.37
N GLY A 215 -11.25 13.83 10.31
CA GLY A 215 -11.28 12.67 9.43
C GLY A 215 -12.48 11.77 9.68
N GLN A 216 -12.94 11.11 8.62
CA GLN A 216 -14.02 10.14 8.71
C GLN A 216 -13.44 8.78 9.12
N HIS A 217 -14.10 8.14 10.08
CA HIS A 217 -13.77 6.77 10.47
C HIS A 217 -14.80 5.78 9.92
N PRO A 218 -14.41 4.51 9.74
CA PRO A 218 -15.34 3.45 9.37
C PRO A 218 -16.49 3.32 10.36
N ASN A 219 -17.61 2.78 9.88
CA ASN A 219 -18.73 2.37 10.73
C ASN A 219 -18.61 0.87 11.06
N PRO A 220 -18.77 0.45 12.33
CA PRO A 220 -19.01 1.30 13.51
C PRO A 220 -17.78 2.16 13.87
N GLN A 221 -18.04 3.32 14.49
CA GLN A 221 -17.01 4.27 14.91
C GLN A 221 -16.04 3.64 15.94
N PRO A 222 -14.74 3.98 15.91
CA PRO A 222 -13.78 3.50 16.88
C PRO A 222 -14.15 3.95 18.30
N THR A 223 -13.92 3.06 19.28
CA THR A 223 -14.23 3.33 20.69
C THR A 223 -13.03 2.95 21.57
N ALA A 224 -13.10 3.29 22.86
CA ALA A 224 -12.08 2.89 23.83
C ALA A 224 -11.90 1.36 23.93
N ALA A 225 -12.88 0.56 23.51
CA ALA A 225 -12.76 -0.90 23.44
C ALA A 225 -11.66 -1.37 22.48
N ASN A 226 -11.27 -0.54 21.49
CA ASN A 226 -10.16 -0.85 20.60
C ASN A 226 -8.86 -1.06 21.37
N LEU A 227 -8.63 -0.37 22.49
CA LEU A 227 -7.44 -0.59 23.34
C LEU A 227 -7.32 -2.03 23.86
N LEU A 228 -8.45 -2.72 24.04
CA LEU A 228 -8.48 -4.11 24.51
C LEU A 228 -8.25 -5.10 23.37
N ILE A 229 -8.68 -4.76 22.16
CA ILE A 229 -8.58 -5.62 20.96
C ILE A 229 -7.25 -5.40 20.22
N ASP A 230 -6.66 -4.21 20.33
CA ASP A 230 -5.46 -3.80 19.61
C ASP A 230 -4.27 -4.75 19.80
N PRO A 231 -3.97 -5.32 20.98
CA PRO A 231 -2.91 -6.32 21.09
C PRO A 231 -3.12 -7.53 20.17
N LEU A 232 -4.36 -8.04 20.08
CA LEU A 232 -4.70 -9.16 19.18
C LEU A 232 -4.66 -8.72 17.71
N TYR A 233 -5.20 -7.53 17.42
CA TYR A 233 -5.15 -6.92 16.09
C TYR A 233 -3.69 -6.79 15.61
N THR A 234 -2.81 -6.30 16.46
CA THR A 234 -1.39 -6.10 16.18
C THR A 234 -0.67 -7.42 15.98
N VAL A 235 -0.87 -8.41 16.86
CA VAL A 235 -0.23 -9.72 16.69
C VAL A 235 -0.73 -10.41 15.41
N TRP A 236 -2.02 -10.34 15.10
CA TRP A 236 -2.55 -10.89 13.85
C TRP A 236 -1.92 -10.21 12.64
N GLY A 237 -1.92 -8.87 12.57
CA GLY A 237 -1.34 -8.12 11.46
C GLY A 237 0.14 -8.42 11.24
N LEU A 238 0.94 -8.44 12.31
CA LEU A 238 2.36 -8.83 12.26
C LEU A 238 2.55 -10.25 11.70
N SER A 239 1.68 -11.18 12.10
CA SER A 239 1.69 -12.57 11.64
C SER A 239 1.33 -12.70 10.16
N GLN A 240 0.36 -11.92 9.68
CA GLN A 240 -0.09 -11.95 8.30
C GLN A 240 0.92 -11.29 7.35
N GLY A 241 1.66 -10.28 7.80
CA GLY A 241 2.80 -9.74 7.05
C GLY A 241 3.85 -10.80 6.72
N LEU A 242 4.14 -11.71 7.65
CA LEU A 242 5.08 -12.82 7.44
C LEU A 242 4.49 -13.94 6.59
N ALA A 243 3.22 -14.30 6.81
CA ALA A 243 2.54 -15.28 5.96
C ALA A 243 2.49 -14.79 4.51
N GLY A 244 2.23 -13.50 4.29
CA GLY A 244 2.16 -12.89 2.97
C GLY A 244 3.47 -12.94 2.17
N ILE A 245 4.63 -12.89 2.84
CA ILE A 245 5.97 -13.03 2.21
C ILE A 245 6.11 -14.36 1.45
N ILE A 246 5.41 -15.41 1.90
CA ILE A 246 5.47 -16.74 1.27
C ILE A 246 4.17 -17.08 0.51
N GLY A 247 3.31 -16.10 0.24
CA GLY A 247 2.03 -16.32 -0.43
C GLY A 247 1.01 -17.10 0.41
N ALA A 248 1.12 -17.07 1.74
CA ALA A 248 0.20 -17.73 2.66
C ALA A 248 -0.64 -16.73 3.46
N SER A 249 -1.69 -17.21 4.12
CA SER A 249 -2.51 -16.42 5.05
C SER A 249 -3.12 -17.32 6.14
N GLY A 250 -3.74 -16.70 7.16
CA GLY A 250 -4.43 -17.40 8.23
C GLY A 250 -3.50 -17.87 9.35
N TRP A 251 -3.87 -18.98 10.00
CA TRP A 251 -3.25 -19.43 11.25
C TRP A 251 -1.76 -19.76 11.17
N ILE A 252 -1.24 -20.08 9.97
CA ILE A 252 0.20 -20.30 9.74
C ILE A 252 1.04 -19.05 10.03
N GLY A 253 0.42 -17.86 10.05
CA GLY A 253 1.09 -16.62 10.43
C GLY A 253 1.68 -16.67 11.85
N TYR A 254 1.01 -17.28 12.82
CA TYR A 254 1.49 -17.33 14.20
C TYR A 254 2.82 -18.09 14.38
N PRO A 255 2.98 -19.33 13.89
CA PRO A 255 4.27 -20.00 13.97
C PRO A 255 5.36 -19.28 13.16
N LEU A 256 5.02 -18.65 12.04
CA LEU A 256 5.97 -17.81 11.27
C LEU A 256 6.41 -16.58 12.08
N LEU A 257 5.48 -15.93 12.79
CA LEU A 257 5.78 -14.80 13.68
C LEU A 257 6.71 -15.22 14.81
N ALA A 258 6.42 -16.34 15.48
CA ALA A 258 7.29 -16.88 16.51
C ALA A 258 8.71 -17.16 15.98
N ALA A 259 8.82 -17.79 14.79
CA ALA A 259 10.10 -18.07 14.15
C ALA A 259 10.86 -16.79 13.75
N ALA A 260 10.17 -15.80 13.20
CA ALA A 260 10.75 -14.52 12.82
C ALA A 260 11.27 -13.73 14.02
N ILE A 261 10.47 -13.64 15.10
CA ILE A 261 10.89 -13.01 16.36
C ILE A 261 12.09 -13.74 16.93
N ALA A 262 12.08 -15.08 16.96
CA ALA A 262 13.21 -15.88 17.44
C ALA A 262 14.47 -15.62 16.60
N ALA A 263 14.36 -15.55 15.28
CA ALA A 263 15.49 -15.27 14.39
C ALA A 263 16.08 -13.86 14.60
N VAL A 264 15.23 -12.84 14.74
CA VAL A 264 15.64 -11.45 14.99
C VAL A 264 16.26 -11.32 16.38
N ALA A 265 15.59 -11.83 17.42
CA ALA A 265 16.08 -11.80 18.80
C ALA A 265 17.40 -12.55 18.95
N TRP A 266 17.55 -13.71 18.29
CA TRP A 266 18.80 -14.44 18.26
C TRP A 266 19.92 -13.65 17.58
N SER A 267 19.65 -13.00 16.44
CA SER A 267 20.63 -12.14 15.77
C SER A 267 21.11 -11.01 16.69
N TRP A 268 20.16 -10.33 17.34
CA TRP A 268 20.45 -9.21 18.24
C TRP A 268 21.20 -9.63 19.50
N TRP A 269 20.82 -10.75 20.11
CA TRP A 269 21.52 -11.29 21.27
C TRP A 269 22.98 -11.62 20.93
N ARG A 270 23.21 -12.18 19.74
CA ARG A 270 24.52 -12.69 19.34
C ARG A 270 25.45 -11.59 18.82
N HIS A 271 24.90 -10.49 18.32
CA HIS A 271 25.65 -9.49 17.54
C HIS A 271 25.35 -8.03 17.88
N GLY A 272 24.48 -7.78 18.85
CA GLY A 272 23.96 -6.46 19.18
C GLY A 272 22.76 -6.09 18.31
N ALA A 273 21.84 -5.33 18.90
CA ALA A 273 20.71 -4.77 18.18
C ALA A 273 21.17 -3.52 17.41
N ASP A 274 21.08 -3.56 16.08
CA ASP A 274 21.35 -2.38 15.26
C ASP A 274 20.26 -1.31 15.47
N PRO A 275 20.61 -0.06 15.80
CA PRO A 275 19.63 1.00 16.05
C PRO A 275 18.60 1.18 14.94
N LEU A 276 18.99 1.06 13.67
CA LEU A 276 18.05 1.15 12.56
C LEU A 276 17.08 -0.04 12.54
N ALA A 277 17.56 -1.26 12.77
CA ALA A 277 16.69 -2.44 12.85
C ALA A 277 15.66 -2.31 13.99
N VAL A 278 16.07 -1.80 15.15
CA VAL A 278 15.16 -1.49 16.27
C VAL A 278 14.15 -0.41 15.86
N GLY A 279 14.60 0.62 15.14
CA GLY A 279 13.71 1.63 14.58
C GLY A 279 12.67 1.06 13.61
N ILE A 280 13.09 0.21 12.67
CA ILE A 280 12.18 -0.45 11.72
C ILE A 280 11.15 -1.33 12.45
N ALA A 281 11.57 -2.08 13.48
CA ALA A 281 10.67 -2.85 14.32
C ALA A 281 9.66 -1.97 15.07
N ALA A 282 10.12 -0.83 15.60
CA ALA A 282 9.25 0.15 16.26
C ALA A 282 8.26 0.80 15.29
N GLY A 283 8.69 1.11 14.05
CA GLY A 283 7.82 1.60 12.99
C GLY A 283 6.74 0.60 12.58
N LEU A 284 7.12 -0.67 12.40
CA LEU A 284 6.20 -1.77 12.11
C LEU A 284 5.18 -1.98 13.23
N LEU A 285 5.62 -1.95 14.49
CA LEU A 285 4.73 -2.05 15.65
C LEU A 285 3.78 -0.85 15.71
N THR A 286 4.29 0.36 15.47
CA THR A 286 3.48 1.59 15.46
C THR A 286 2.42 1.54 14.37
N PHE A 287 2.73 1.01 13.19
CA PHE A 287 1.76 0.86 12.11
C PHE A 287 0.51 0.11 12.57
N PHE A 288 0.70 -1.06 13.18
CA PHE A 288 -0.41 -1.90 13.61
C PHE A 288 -1.12 -1.39 14.85
N LEU A 289 -0.41 -0.81 15.82
CA LEU A 289 -1.04 -0.19 16.99
C LEU A 289 -1.92 0.99 16.57
N LEU A 290 -1.43 1.89 15.71
CA LEU A 290 -2.25 3.01 15.22
C LEU A 290 -3.43 2.55 14.36
N ALA A 291 -3.24 1.52 13.54
CA ALA A 291 -4.32 0.91 12.77
C ALA A 291 -5.35 0.26 13.71
N GLY A 292 -4.93 -0.48 14.74
CA GLY A 292 -5.82 -1.11 15.71
C GLY A 292 -6.63 -0.09 16.51
N LEU A 293 -6.02 1.02 16.93
CA LEU A 293 -6.73 2.11 17.61
C LEU A 293 -7.89 2.67 16.78
N THR A 294 -7.78 2.68 15.44
CA THR A 294 -8.77 3.29 14.54
C THR A 294 -9.67 2.27 13.82
N ARG A 295 -9.27 1.00 13.77
CA ARG A 295 -9.90 -0.04 12.94
C ARG A 295 -10.22 -1.35 13.68
N ALA A 296 -9.78 -1.57 14.92
CA ALA A 296 -9.98 -2.86 15.59
C ALA A 296 -11.46 -3.21 15.83
N GLN A 297 -12.35 -2.23 15.86
CA GLN A 297 -13.81 -2.42 15.94
C GLN A 297 -14.40 -3.11 14.70
N LEU A 298 -13.66 -3.17 13.59
CA LEU A 298 -14.03 -3.93 12.39
C LEU A 298 -13.67 -5.42 12.49
N GLY A 299 -13.08 -5.84 13.62
CA GLY A 299 -12.54 -7.18 13.84
C GLY A 299 -11.02 -7.22 13.69
N TRP A 300 -10.35 -8.01 14.52
CA TRP A 300 -8.89 -8.15 14.51
C TRP A 300 -8.35 -8.72 13.20
N GLN A 301 -9.18 -9.49 12.48
CA GLN A 301 -8.86 -10.05 11.17
C GLN A 301 -8.62 -8.96 10.12
N GLN A 302 -9.19 -7.77 10.29
CA GLN A 302 -9.03 -6.65 9.36
C GLN A 302 -7.57 -6.19 9.25
N SER A 303 -6.74 -6.45 10.27
CA SER A 303 -5.29 -6.20 10.20
C SER A 303 -4.57 -7.04 9.13
N ALA A 304 -5.23 -8.08 8.59
CA ALA A 304 -4.77 -8.88 7.45
C ALA A 304 -5.12 -8.29 6.08
N ALA A 305 -5.73 -7.09 6.03
CA ALA A 305 -6.05 -6.44 4.76
C ALA A 305 -4.81 -6.39 3.86
N SER A 306 -5.00 -6.63 2.57
CA SER A 306 -3.90 -6.81 1.62
C SER A 306 -2.92 -5.63 1.63
N ARG A 307 -3.44 -4.39 1.63
CA ARG A 307 -2.64 -3.17 1.76
C ARG A 307 -1.80 -3.07 3.05
N TYR A 308 -2.23 -3.71 4.14
CA TYR A 308 -1.45 -3.75 5.39
C TYR A 308 -0.37 -4.83 5.34
N VAL A 309 -0.66 -5.95 4.68
CA VAL A 309 0.30 -7.03 4.44
C VAL A 309 1.49 -6.52 3.61
N TYR A 310 1.27 -5.66 2.62
CA TYR A 310 2.36 -5.03 1.87
C TYR A 310 3.30 -4.23 2.77
N VAL A 311 2.74 -3.33 3.59
CA VAL A 311 3.51 -2.51 4.55
C VAL A 311 4.31 -3.40 5.49
N ALA A 312 3.65 -4.40 6.08
CA ALA A 312 4.26 -5.32 7.01
C ALA A 312 5.36 -6.18 6.38
N ALA A 313 5.10 -6.75 5.20
CA ALA A 313 6.06 -7.58 4.48
C ALA A 313 7.32 -6.79 4.13
N LEU A 314 7.19 -5.54 3.66
CA LEU A 314 8.34 -4.68 3.36
C LEU A 314 9.25 -4.49 4.57
N LEU A 315 8.69 -4.18 5.74
CA LEU A 315 9.46 -3.96 6.97
C LEU A 315 10.03 -5.28 7.52
N TRP A 316 9.27 -6.38 7.44
CA TRP A 316 9.74 -7.71 7.80
C TRP A 316 10.93 -8.15 6.93
N LEU A 317 10.90 -7.90 5.63
CA LEU A 317 12.01 -8.20 4.73
C LEU A 317 13.29 -7.46 5.12
N VAL A 318 13.18 -6.22 5.61
CA VAL A 318 14.33 -5.47 6.16
C VAL A 318 14.83 -6.10 7.47
N LEU A 319 13.93 -6.48 8.38
CA LEU A 319 14.29 -7.08 9.67
C LEU A 319 14.92 -8.48 9.50
N LEU A 320 14.32 -9.33 8.68
CA LEU A 320 14.79 -10.69 8.41
C LEU A 320 16.09 -10.72 7.62
N ALA A 321 16.40 -9.68 6.84
CA ALA A 321 17.66 -9.60 6.11
C ALA A 321 18.90 -9.66 7.03
N ASP A 322 18.83 -9.11 8.24
CA ASP A 322 19.95 -9.16 9.18
C ASP A 322 20.20 -10.60 9.69
N ALA A 323 19.15 -11.39 9.90
CA ALA A 323 19.28 -12.80 10.22
C ALA A 323 19.77 -13.60 8.99
N ALA A 324 19.21 -13.31 7.82
CA ALA A 324 19.50 -14.02 6.58
C ALA A 324 20.95 -13.86 6.10
N ARG A 325 21.58 -12.69 6.34
CA ARG A 325 22.94 -12.40 5.85
C ARG A 325 24.00 -13.40 6.35
N ARG A 326 23.75 -14.02 7.51
CA ARG A 326 24.68 -14.96 8.16
C ARG A 326 24.43 -16.42 7.79
N LEU A 327 23.38 -16.70 7.02
CA LEU A 327 23.06 -18.06 6.62
C LEU A 327 24.22 -18.68 5.81
N PRO A 328 24.55 -19.97 6.02
CA PRO A 328 25.64 -20.62 5.30
C PRO A 328 25.34 -20.64 3.80
N TRP A 329 26.31 -20.26 2.96
CA TRP A 329 26.19 -20.37 1.50
C TRP A 329 27.14 -21.44 0.95
N ARG A 330 27.05 -22.66 1.48
CA ARG A 330 27.91 -23.80 1.12
C ARG A 330 27.15 -25.14 1.21
N GLY A 331 27.57 -26.13 0.42
CA GLY A 331 26.96 -27.46 0.42
C GLY A 331 25.46 -27.41 0.10
N THR A 332 24.67 -28.18 0.85
CA THR A 332 23.21 -28.29 0.70
C THR A 332 22.44 -27.00 1.03
N TRP A 333 23.03 -26.07 1.78
CA TRP A 333 22.37 -24.79 2.10
C TRP A 333 22.15 -23.91 0.87
N ARG A 334 23.05 -23.94 -0.12
CA ARG A 334 22.92 -23.10 -1.32
C ARG A 334 21.64 -23.44 -2.12
N PRO A 335 21.43 -24.69 -2.58
CA PRO A 335 20.20 -25.04 -3.29
C PRO A 335 18.96 -24.90 -2.39
N ALA A 336 19.06 -25.18 -1.09
CA ALA A 336 17.92 -25.02 -0.18
C ALA A 336 17.46 -23.55 -0.06
N LEU A 337 18.38 -22.61 0.17
CA LEU A 337 18.04 -21.18 0.26
C LEU A 337 17.54 -20.62 -1.06
N ALA A 338 18.13 -21.04 -2.17
CA ALA A 338 17.65 -20.68 -3.51
C ALA A 338 16.23 -21.22 -3.76
N ALA A 339 15.97 -22.48 -3.37
CA ALA A 339 14.63 -23.07 -3.47
C ALA A 339 13.62 -22.35 -2.58
N CYS A 340 13.97 -21.98 -1.34
CA CYS A 340 13.08 -21.21 -0.47
C CYS A 340 12.73 -19.85 -1.07
N ALA A 341 13.72 -19.12 -1.59
CA ALA A 341 13.48 -17.82 -2.24
C ALA A 341 12.62 -17.99 -3.51
N PHE A 342 12.90 -19.01 -4.31
CA PHE A 342 12.10 -19.34 -5.50
C PHE A 342 10.65 -19.68 -5.11
N LEU A 343 10.43 -20.55 -4.13
CA LEU A 343 9.10 -20.96 -3.69
C LEU A 343 8.30 -19.78 -3.11
N ALA A 344 8.94 -18.89 -2.35
CA ALA A 344 8.30 -17.67 -1.86
C ALA A 344 7.86 -16.75 -3.01
N CYS A 345 8.73 -16.54 -4.01
CA CYS A 345 8.41 -15.75 -5.20
C CYS A 345 7.32 -16.41 -6.05
N PHE A 346 7.43 -17.72 -6.29
CA PHE A 346 6.50 -18.50 -7.10
C PHE A 346 5.11 -18.52 -6.46
N SER A 347 5.03 -18.84 -5.16
CA SER A 347 3.75 -18.84 -4.45
C SER A 347 3.13 -17.44 -4.41
N SER A 348 3.93 -16.40 -4.17
CA SER A 348 3.41 -15.03 -4.18
C SER A 348 2.93 -14.61 -5.57
N ALA A 349 3.62 -15.03 -6.64
CA ALA A 349 3.19 -14.78 -8.01
C ALA A 349 1.88 -15.51 -8.36
N VAL A 350 1.70 -16.76 -7.91
CA VAL A 350 0.45 -17.52 -8.09
C VAL A 350 -0.71 -16.79 -7.41
N VAL A 351 -0.53 -16.37 -6.15
CA VAL A 351 -1.52 -15.58 -5.41
C VAL A 351 -1.84 -14.26 -6.12
N LEU A 352 -0.83 -13.59 -6.67
CA LEU A 352 -1.03 -12.35 -7.43
C LEU A 352 -1.88 -12.57 -8.69
N VAL A 353 -1.64 -13.65 -9.42
CA VAL A 353 -2.44 -14.03 -10.60
C VAL A 353 -3.88 -14.35 -10.19
N GLU A 354 -4.07 -15.08 -9.08
CA GLU A 354 -5.40 -15.38 -8.54
C GLU A 354 -6.19 -14.11 -8.20
N TYR A 355 -5.58 -13.19 -7.45
CA TYR A 355 -6.24 -11.91 -7.13
C TYR A 355 -6.39 -11.00 -8.34
N THR A 356 -5.53 -11.10 -9.35
CA THR A 356 -5.72 -10.40 -10.63
C THR A 356 -6.98 -10.89 -11.34
N ALA A 357 -7.20 -12.21 -11.39
CA ALA A 357 -8.41 -12.78 -11.96
C ALA A 357 -9.67 -12.38 -11.16
N ALA A 358 -9.62 -12.48 -9.82
CA ALA A 358 -10.72 -12.06 -8.96
C ALA A 358 -11.05 -10.57 -9.10
N LYS A 359 -10.02 -9.71 -9.14
CA LYS A 359 -10.18 -8.27 -9.33
C LYS A 359 -10.73 -7.95 -10.72
N THR A 360 -10.37 -8.71 -11.75
CA THR A 360 -10.94 -8.55 -13.10
C THR A 360 -12.46 -8.73 -13.10
N VAL A 361 -12.98 -9.74 -12.41
CA VAL A 361 -14.43 -9.95 -12.26
C VAL A 361 -15.07 -8.76 -11.53
N GLN A 362 -14.43 -8.27 -10.46
CA GLN A 362 -14.91 -7.08 -9.75
C GLN A 362 -14.95 -5.84 -10.67
N MET A 363 -13.98 -5.68 -11.57
CA MET A 363 -13.96 -4.56 -12.52
C MET A 363 -14.98 -4.73 -13.66
N GLN A 364 -15.35 -5.96 -14.03
CA GLN A 364 -16.44 -6.20 -14.98
C GLN A 364 -17.78 -5.75 -14.41
N ARG A 365 -18.04 -6.03 -13.13
CA ARG A 365 -19.21 -5.49 -12.41
C ARG A 365 -19.20 -3.96 -12.39
N ALA A 366 -18.05 -3.35 -12.05
CA ALA A 366 -17.92 -1.90 -12.08
C ALA A 366 -18.18 -1.32 -13.48
N GLN A 367 -17.77 -1.99 -14.55
CA GLN A 367 -18.08 -1.58 -15.91
C GLN A 367 -19.56 -1.71 -16.25
N ALA A 368 -20.24 -2.74 -15.74
CA ALA A 368 -21.68 -2.91 -15.89
C ALA A 368 -22.45 -1.78 -15.18
N ASP A 369 -22.06 -1.43 -13.96
CA ASP A 369 -22.61 -0.30 -13.21
C ASP A 369 -22.46 1.02 -13.98
N LEU A 370 -21.28 1.28 -14.56
CA LEU A 370 -21.02 2.47 -15.36
C LEU A 370 -21.80 2.49 -16.67
N ALA A 371 -21.96 1.34 -17.33
CA ALA A 371 -22.80 1.22 -18.51
C ALA A 371 -24.27 1.53 -18.19
N ALA A 372 -24.78 1.06 -17.04
CA ALA A 372 -26.14 1.34 -16.60
C ALA A 372 -26.31 2.85 -16.35
N LEU A 373 -25.38 3.49 -15.63
CA LEU A 373 -25.40 4.95 -15.45
C LEU A 373 -25.38 5.70 -16.79
N ALA A 374 -24.56 5.28 -17.75
CA ALA A 374 -24.54 5.93 -19.06
C ALA A 374 -25.86 5.75 -19.83
N ASN A 375 -26.50 4.58 -19.74
CA ASN A 375 -27.76 4.28 -20.41
C ASN A 375 -28.95 5.04 -19.81
N GLU A 376 -29.05 5.07 -18.48
CA GLU A 376 -30.18 5.66 -17.75
C GLU A 376 -30.10 7.19 -17.63
N ARG A 377 -29.03 7.82 -18.13
CA ARG A 377 -28.76 9.26 -17.95
C ARG A 377 -29.93 10.16 -18.32
N ASP A 378 -30.60 9.86 -19.42
CA ASP A 378 -31.72 10.65 -19.94
C ASP A 378 -33.10 10.05 -19.58
N ASP A 379 -33.14 8.99 -18.76
CA ASP A 379 -34.39 8.37 -18.32
C ASP A 379 -35.12 9.29 -17.31
N PRO A 380 -36.37 9.70 -17.57
CA PRO A 380 -37.16 10.50 -16.62
C PRO A 380 -37.39 9.83 -15.25
N CYS A 381 -37.33 8.51 -15.20
CA CYS A 381 -37.49 7.67 -14.02
C CYS A 381 -36.20 7.51 -13.20
N LEU A 382 -35.05 7.95 -13.73
CA LEU A 382 -33.81 7.98 -12.98
C LEU A 382 -33.97 8.79 -11.68
N ASP A 383 -33.48 8.24 -10.58
CA ASP A 383 -33.32 8.99 -9.34
C ASP A 383 -31.87 9.53 -9.22
N PRO A 384 -31.69 10.86 -9.25
CA PRO A 384 -30.36 11.46 -9.18
C PRO A 384 -29.64 11.25 -7.84
N GLU A 385 -30.35 10.88 -6.78
CA GLU A 385 -29.81 10.69 -5.43
C GLU A 385 -29.46 9.23 -5.13
N HIS A 386 -29.91 8.26 -5.93
CA HIS A 386 -29.60 6.86 -5.71
C HIS A 386 -28.17 6.51 -6.12
N ASN A 387 -27.59 5.54 -5.42
CA ASN A 387 -26.29 4.96 -5.72
C ASN A 387 -26.48 3.74 -6.62
N VAL A 388 -25.65 3.60 -7.65
CA VAL A 388 -25.74 2.47 -8.59
C VAL A 388 -25.40 1.13 -7.90
N ASP A 389 -24.31 1.12 -7.13
CA ASP A 389 -23.83 -0.05 -6.42
C ASP A 389 -23.00 0.36 -5.21
N VAL A 390 -23.50 0.08 -4.01
CA VAL A 390 -22.84 0.45 -2.75
C VAL A 390 -21.61 -0.41 -2.43
N LEU A 391 -21.41 -1.54 -3.11
CA LEU A 391 -20.25 -2.42 -2.93
C LEU A 391 -19.08 -2.03 -3.85
N ILE A 392 -19.37 -1.46 -5.02
CA ILE A 392 -18.35 -1.03 -5.99
C ILE A 392 -18.08 0.47 -5.92
N MET A 393 -19.14 1.28 -5.82
CA MET A 393 -19.13 2.75 -5.83
C MET A 393 -19.90 3.30 -4.61
N PRO A 394 -19.45 3.00 -3.38
CA PRO A 394 -20.15 3.42 -2.17
C PRO A 394 -20.31 4.94 -2.09
N GLY A 395 -21.54 5.40 -1.87
CA GLY A 395 -21.82 6.81 -1.60
C GLY A 395 -21.64 7.73 -2.80
N VAL A 396 -21.74 7.19 -4.03
CA VAL A 396 -21.67 7.95 -5.28
C VAL A 396 -23.07 8.06 -5.89
N PRO A 397 -23.81 9.15 -5.63
CA PRO A 397 -25.12 9.34 -6.24
C PRO A 397 -24.97 9.67 -7.74
N ALA A 398 -25.96 9.27 -8.54
CA ALA A 398 -25.94 9.45 -9.99
C ALA A 398 -25.65 10.90 -10.42
N ARG A 399 -26.19 11.91 -9.71
CA ARG A 399 -25.89 13.33 -9.99
C ARG A 399 -24.39 13.68 -9.89
N ALA A 400 -23.70 13.12 -8.91
CA ALA A 400 -22.30 13.43 -8.64
C ALA A 400 -21.41 12.73 -9.67
N TYR A 401 -21.81 11.52 -10.07
CA TYR A 401 -21.24 10.81 -11.21
C TYR A 401 -21.33 11.65 -12.49
N TYR A 402 -22.53 12.08 -12.91
CA TYR A 402 -22.70 12.83 -14.16
C TYR A 402 -21.90 14.13 -14.19
N ARG A 403 -21.88 14.86 -13.08
CA ARG A 403 -21.06 16.07 -12.95
C ARG A 403 -19.57 15.79 -13.17
N ALA A 404 -19.07 14.65 -12.67
CA ALA A 404 -17.67 14.28 -12.82
C ALA A 404 -17.34 13.86 -14.26
N VAL A 405 -18.19 13.04 -14.89
CA VAL A 405 -17.95 12.57 -16.27
C VAL A 405 -18.15 13.67 -17.31
N ASP A 406 -19.00 14.66 -17.05
CA ASP A 406 -19.15 15.83 -17.92
C ASP A 406 -17.87 16.67 -17.94
N HIS A 407 -17.09 16.65 -16.86
CA HIS A 407 -15.86 17.41 -16.75
C HIS A 407 -14.62 16.61 -17.19
N TYR A 408 -14.52 15.33 -16.82
CA TYR A 408 -13.33 14.51 -17.06
C TYR A 408 -13.51 13.42 -18.15
N GLY A 409 -14.67 13.38 -18.79
CA GLY A 409 -15.05 12.35 -19.77
C GLY A 409 -15.71 11.13 -19.12
N ASP A 410 -16.43 10.36 -19.92
CA ASP A 410 -17.17 9.18 -19.47
C ASP A 410 -16.29 7.90 -19.51
N PRO A 411 -16.13 7.16 -18.40
CA PRO A 411 -15.43 5.88 -18.36
C PRO A 411 -16.29 4.68 -18.78
N ALA A 412 -17.59 4.86 -19.08
CA ALA A 412 -18.47 3.77 -19.44
C ALA A 412 -17.96 3.01 -20.69
N PRO A 413 -18.05 1.67 -20.70
CA PRO A 413 -17.61 0.88 -21.83
C PRO A 413 -18.47 1.14 -23.07
N SER A 414 -17.84 1.17 -24.25
CA SER A 414 -18.54 1.35 -25.54
C SER A 414 -19.22 0.07 -26.07
N PHE A 415 -19.08 -1.04 -25.36
CA PHE A 415 -19.59 -2.36 -25.74
C PHE A 415 -20.60 -2.83 -24.68
N PRO A 416 -21.53 -3.74 -25.03
CA PRO A 416 -22.45 -4.30 -24.06
C PRO A 416 -21.66 -4.89 -22.88
N PRO A 417 -22.09 -4.63 -21.64
CA PRO A 417 -21.37 -5.07 -20.47
C PRO A 417 -21.24 -6.59 -20.47
N ALA A 418 -20.05 -7.08 -20.10
CA ALA A 418 -19.78 -8.52 -20.05
C ALA A 418 -20.68 -9.23 -19.03
N ASP A 419 -21.11 -8.52 -17.98
CA ASP A 419 -22.04 -8.99 -16.97
C ASP A 419 -23.43 -8.37 -17.18
N ALA A 420 -24.28 -9.08 -17.93
CA ALA A 420 -25.64 -8.63 -18.22
C ALA A 420 -26.57 -8.67 -17.00
N ALA A 421 -26.27 -9.52 -16.00
CA ALA A 421 -27.06 -9.64 -14.80
C ALA A 421 -26.80 -8.44 -13.89
N ASP A 422 -25.52 -8.14 -13.60
CA ASP A 422 -25.15 -6.96 -12.80
C ASP A 422 -25.61 -5.67 -13.49
N TYR A 423 -25.53 -5.57 -14.83
CA TYR A 423 -26.06 -4.43 -15.57
C TYR A 423 -27.57 -4.24 -15.36
N SER A 424 -28.36 -5.32 -15.43
CA SER A 424 -29.81 -5.25 -15.26
C SER A 424 -30.16 -4.87 -13.81
N ASP A 425 -29.45 -5.42 -12.84
CA ASP A 425 -29.61 -5.09 -11.43
C ASP A 425 -29.23 -3.63 -11.14
N ALA A 426 -28.18 -3.11 -11.78
CA ALA A 426 -27.76 -1.73 -11.67
C ALA A 426 -28.85 -0.77 -12.17
N ILE A 427 -29.48 -1.05 -13.32
CA ILE A 427 -30.62 -0.27 -13.82
C ILE A 427 -31.75 -0.24 -12.79
N LEU A 428 -32.15 -1.40 -12.25
CA LEU A 428 -33.24 -1.49 -11.28
C LEU A 428 -32.97 -0.67 -10.00
N ARG A 429 -31.71 -0.50 -9.61
CA ARG A 429 -31.32 0.32 -8.44
C ARG A 429 -31.31 1.82 -8.73
N LEU A 430 -31.14 2.22 -10.00
CA LEU A 430 -31.10 3.62 -10.42
C LEU A 430 -32.50 4.23 -10.58
N LEU A 431 -33.49 3.40 -10.91
CA LEU A 431 -34.85 3.85 -11.17
C LEU A 431 -35.66 4.03 -9.88
N LYS A 432 -36.54 5.02 -9.87
CA LYS A 432 -37.51 5.23 -8.78
C LYS A 432 -38.46 4.03 -8.71
N ALA A 433 -38.77 3.53 -7.51
CA ALA A 433 -39.64 2.36 -7.31
C ALA A 433 -41.09 2.46 -7.87
N ALA A 434 -41.53 3.64 -8.31
CA ALA A 434 -42.83 3.87 -8.94
C ALA A 434 -42.76 3.90 -10.48
N CYS A 435 -41.54 3.75 -11.00
CA CYS A 435 -41.21 3.30 -12.33
C CYS A 435 -40.65 1.86 -12.20
#